data_AF-A0A1Q5R0M2-F1
#
_entry.id   AF-A0A1Q5R0M2-F1
#
_cell.length_a   1.000
_cell.length_b   1.000
_cell.length_c   1.000
_cell.angle_alpha   90.00
_cell.angle_beta   90.00
_cell.angle_gamma   90.00
#
_symmetry.space_group_name_H-M   'P 1'
#
loop_
_entity.id
_entity.type
_entity.pdbx_description
1 polymer ?
#
loop_
_entity_poly.entity_id
_entity_poly.type
_entity_poly.pdbx_seq_one_letter_code
_entity_poly.pdbx_strand_id
1 'polypeptide(L)' 'MSKTLIEMHELRRLALADIHEQGYQGVDISIDHVANAEAPSNWSIVPVCFGNCDPNAVKRAVIYVRSKLARDYDLLTDA' A
#
# COMPACT_ATOMS: atom_id res chain seq x y z
N MET A 1 -0.25 -19.63 -5.73
CA MET A 1 1.15 -19.22 -5.47
C MET A 1 1.21 -18.70 -4.05
N SER A 2 2.22 -19.10 -3.28
CA SER A 2 2.50 -18.47 -1.99
C SER A 2 3.04 -17.07 -2.22
N LYS A 3 2.54 -16.08 -1.50
CA LYS A 3 3.05 -14.72 -1.57
C LYS A 3 4.41 -14.60 -0.90
N THR A 4 5.18 -13.60 -1.32
CA THR A 4 6.44 -13.24 -0.68
C THR A 4 6.16 -12.48 0.61
N LEU A 5 6.80 -12.89 1.70
CA LEU A 5 6.76 -12.14 2.95
C LEU A 5 7.67 -10.91 2.84
N ILE A 6 7.17 -9.76 3.25
CA ILE A 6 7.86 -8.48 3.13
C ILE A 6 7.80 -7.69 4.43
N GLU A 7 8.86 -6.97 4.72
CA GLU A 7 8.89 -6.00 5.82
C GLU A 7 7.98 -4.81 5.54
N MET A 8 7.36 -4.25 6.58
CA MET A 8 6.43 -3.11 6.43
C MET A 8 7.10 -1.89 5.78
N HIS A 9 8.36 -1.60 6.13
CA HIS A 9 9.09 -0.46 5.59
C HIS A 9 9.39 -0.63 4.09
N GLU A 10 9.63 -1.87 3.65
CA GLU A 10 9.89 -2.17 2.24
C GLU A 10 8.60 -2.13 1.43
N LEU A 11 7.50 -2.69 1.96
CA LEU A 11 6.20 -2.58 1.34
C LEU A 11 5.76 -1.12 1.16
N ARG A 12 5.98 -0.28 2.18
CA ARG A 12 5.73 1.17 2.09
C ARG A 12 6.58 1.82 0.99
N ARG A 13 7.86 1.47 0.89
CA ARG A 13 8.76 2.00 -0.15
C ARG A 13 8.26 1.66 -1.56
N LEU A 14 7.90 0.40 -1.81
CA LEU A 14 7.36 -0.06 -3.09
C LEU A 14 6.05 0.65 -3.44
N ALA A 15 5.14 0.74 -2.48
CA ALA A 15 3.86 1.40 -2.70
C ALA A 15 4.01 2.90 -2.98
N LEU A 16 4.90 3.61 -2.27
CA LEU A 16 5.19 5.02 -2.54
C LEU A 16 5.85 5.22 -3.91
N ALA A 17 6.80 4.37 -4.28
CA ALA A 17 7.44 4.44 -5.60
C ALA A 17 6.39 4.31 -6.72
N ASP A 18 5.51 3.31 -6.64
CA ASP A 18 4.44 3.10 -7.61
C ASP A 18 3.45 4.28 -7.67
N ILE A 19 3.13 4.93 -6.54
CA ILE A 19 2.25 6.11 -6.49
C ILE A 19 2.94 7.33 -7.13
N HIS A 20 4.23 7.53 -6.85
CA HIS A 20 5.01 8.62 -7.43
C HIS A 20 5.23 8.45 -8.93
N GLU A 21 5.46 7.22 -9.42
CA GLU A 21 5.55 6.91 -10.85
C GLU A 21 4.25 7.22 -11.61
N GLN A 22 3.10 7.14 -10.95
CA GLN A 22 1.81 7.56 -11.50
C GLN A 22 1.62 9.09 -11.50
N GLY A 23 2.59 9.86 -10.99
CA GLY A 23 2.58 11.33 -11.00
C GLY A 23 1.98 11.98 -9.75
N TYR A 24 1.60 11.21 -8.73
CA TYR A 24 1.01 11.74 -7.50
C TYR A 24 2.09 12.21 -6.52
N GLN A 25 2.50 13.47 -6.64
CA GLN A 25 3.43 14.13 -5.70
C GLN A 25 2.69 14.63 -4.45
N GLY A 26 3.42 14.82 -3.34
CA GLY A 26 2.84 15.34 -2.09
C GLY A 26 1.91 14.36 -1.36
N VAL A 27 2.18 13.07 -1.54
CA VAL A 27 1.47 11.95 -0.89
C VAL A 27 2.46 11.18 -0.04
N ASP A 28 2.04 10.80 1.15
CA ASP A 28 2.65 9.73 1.93
C ASP A 28 1.60 8.66 2.22
N ILE A 29 2.01 7.53 2.78
CA ILE A 29 1.13 6.43 3.15
C ILE A 29 1.52 5.83 4.49
N SER A 30 0.52 5.35 5.19
CA SER A 30 0.65 4.41 6.30
C SER A 30 0.26 3.01 5.85
N ILE A 31 0.91 2.01 6.43
CA ILE A 31 0.58 0.59 6.25
C ILE A 31 0.05 0.06 7.59
N ASP A 32 -1.15 -0.51 7.57
CA ASP A 32 -1.75 -1.12 8.75
C ASP A 32 -1.90 -2.62 8.56
N HIS A 33 -1.70 -3.39 9.63
CA HIS A 33 -2.01 -4.82 9.63
C HIS A 33 -3.53 -5.05 9.54
N VAL A 34 -3.91 -6.10 8.81
CA VAL A 34 -5.29 -6.55 8.67
C VAL A 34 -5.42 -7.96 9.22
N ALA A 35 -6.21 -8.10 10.28
CA ALA A 35 -6.47 -9.40 10.93
C ALA A 35 -7.56 -10.23 10.24
N ASN A 36 -8.27 -9.67 9.25
CA ASN A 36 -9.32 -10.39 8.55
C ASN A 36 -8.71 -11.45 7.61
N ALA A 37 -8.94 -12.73 7.90
CA ALA A 37 -8.45 -13.84 7.10
C ALA A 37 -9.06 -13.93 5.68
N GLU A 38 -10.22 -13.30 5.46
CA GLU A 38 -10.85 -13.20 4.14
C GLU A 38 -10.28 -12.04 3.30
N ALA A 39 -9.46 -11.18 3.90
CA ALA A 39 -8.85 -10.08 3.17
C ALA A 39 -7.81 -10.62 2.17
N PRO A 40 -7.68 -9.99 1.00
CA PRO A 40 -6.74 -10.43 -0.02
C PRO A 40 -5.28 -10.25 0.40
N SER A 41 -4.98 -9.58 1.50
CA SER A 41 -3.65 -9.40 2.11
C SER A 41 -3.80 -9.14 3.61
N ASN A 42 -2.77 -9.48 4.39
CA ASN A 42 -2.74 -9.19 5.84
C ASN A 42 -2.39 -7.73 6.18
N TRP A 43 -2.60 -6.82 5.22
CA TRP A 43 -2.26 -5.40 5.33
C TRP A 43 -3.17 -4.52 4.47
N SER A 44 -3.20 -3.22 4.78
CA SER A 44 -3.87 -2.17 4.00
C SER A 44 -3.01 -0.91 3.87
N ILE A 45 -3.35 -0.04 2.90
CA ILE A 45 -2.68 1.26 2.68
C ILE A 45 -3.66 2.37 3.02
N VAL A 46 -3.22 3.33 3.81
CA VAL A 46 -3.94 4.58 4.12
C VAL A 46 -3.15 5.76 3.57
N PRO A 47 -3.67 6.50 2.57
CA PRO A 47 -2.99 7.69 2.06
C PRO A 47 -3.06 8.85 3.05
N VAL A 48 -1.95 9.58 3.13
CA VAL A 48 -1.83 10.88 3.78
C VAL A 48 -1.48 11.89 2.71
N CYS A 49 -2.38 12.84 2.50
CA CYS A 49 -2.20 13.88 1.49
C CYS A 49 -1.72 15.18 2.10
N PHE A 50 -0.75 15.82 1.44
CA PHE A 50 -0.23 17.13 1.84
C PHE A 50 -0.55 18.19 0.79
N GLY A 51 -0.80 19.42 1.25
CA GLY A 51 -1.04 20.58 0.38
C GLY A 51 -2.25 20.37 -0.56
N ASN A 52 -2.04 20.62 -1.85
CA ASN A 52 -3.07 20.57 -2.90
C ASN A 52 -3.21 19.18 -3.56
N CYS A 53 -2.93 18.08 -2.86
CA CYS A 53 -3.29 16.74 -3.36
C CYS A 53 -4.81 16.69 -3.67
N ASP A 54 -5.21 16.04 -4.77
CA ASP A 54 -6.61 15.61 -4.97
C ASP A 54 -6.84 14.28 -4.22
N PRO A 55 -7.60 14.26 -3.11
CA PRO A 55 -7.78 13.06 -2.31
C PRO A 55 -8.45 11.92 -3.07
N ASN A 56 -9.31 12.23 -4.04
CA ASN A 56 -10.01 11.21 -4.84
C ASN A 56 -9.07 10.57 -5.85
N ALA A 57 -8.20 11.36 -6.48
CA ALA A 57 -7.20 10.84 -7.40
C ALA A 57 -6.16 9.97 -6.66
N VAL A 58 -5.70 10.41 -5.50
CA VAL A 58 -4.79 9.63 -4.65
C VAL A 58 -5.44 8.35 -4.15
N LYS A 59 -6.70 8.38 -3.73
CA LYS A 59 -7.43 7.17 -3.32
C LYS A 59 -7.51 6.14 -4.45
N ARG A 60 -7.74 6.57 -5.69
CA ARG A 60 -7.72 5.67 -6.86
C ARG A 60 -6.34 5.06 -7.09
N ALA A 61 -5.29 5.86 -6.98
CA ALA A 61 -3.91 5.39 -7.11
C ALA A 61 -3.57 4.34 -6.03
N VAL A 62 -3.92 4.61 -4.77
CA VAL A 62 -3.73 3.68 -3.66
C VAL A 62 -4.49 2.37 -3.86
N ILE A 63 -5.75 2.43 -4.33
CA ILE A 63 -6.52 1.21 -4.61
C ILE A 63 -5.80 0.37 -5.67
N TYR A 64 -5.34 1.00 -6.75
CA TYR A 64 -4.59 0.32 -7.80
C TYR A 64 -3.31 -0.33 -7.27
N VAL A 65 -2.48 0.42 -6.54
CA VAL A 65 -1.22 -0.06 -5.97
C VAL A 65 -1.44 -1.17 -4.95
N ARG A 66 -2.44 -1.02 -4.07
CA ARG A 66 -2.83 -2.07 -3.12
C ARG A 66 -3.21 -3.34 -3.86
N SER A 67 -4.10 -3.24 -4.85
CA SER A 67 -4.54 -4.40 -5.62
C SER A 67 -3.40 -5.06 -6.39
N LYS A 68 -2.38 -4.29 -6.82
CA LYS A 68 -1.16 -4.82 -7.44
C LYS A 68 -0.33 -5.61 -6.43
N LEU A 69 0.11 -4.96 -5.35
CA LEU A 69 1.04 -5.53 -4.38
C LEU A 69 0.41 -6.64 -3.53
N ALA A 70 -0.89 -6.59 -3.24
CA ALA A 70 -1.58 -7.62 -2.47
C ALA A 70 -1.61 -9.00 -3.16
N ARG A 71 -1.36 -9.06 -4.47
CA ARG A 71 -1.22 -10.33 -5.20
C ARG A 71 0.10 -11.03 -4.90
N ASP A 72 1.13 -10.25 -4.62
CA ASP A 72 2.52 -10.73 -4.57
C ASP A 72 3.04 -10.77 -3.13
N TYR A 73 2.52 -9.92 -2.23
CA TYR A 73 3.10 -9.67 -0.92
C TYR A 73 2.10 -9.79 0.25
N ASP A 74 2.56 -10.40 1.33
CA ASP A 74 1.99 -10.28 2.68
C ASP A 74 3.07 -9.75 3.63
N LEU A 75 2.68 -9.00 4.66
CA LEU A 75 3.60 -8.54 5.69
C LEU A 75 4.17 -9.73 6.45
N LEU A 76 5.46 -9.65 6.77
CA LEU A 76 6.06 -10.49 7.78
C LEU A 76 5.33 -10.22 9.11
N THR A 77 4.73 -11.25 9.68
CA THR A 77 4.20 -11.21 11.05
C THR A 77 5.27 -11.77 11.97
N ASP A 78 5.69 -11.00 12.98
CA ASP A 78 6.44 -11.57 14.10
C ASP A 78 5.58 -12.69 14.71
N ALA A 79 6.13 -13.89 14.76
CA ALA A 79 5.46 -15.10 15.25
C ALA A 79 5.23 -15.08 16.76
#